data_AF-A0A6C0CGR7-F1
#
_entry.id   AF-A0A6C0CGR7-F1
#
_cell.length_a   1.000
_cell.length_b   1.000
_cell.length_c   1.000
_cell.angle_alpha   90.00
_cell.angle_beta   90.00
_cell.angle_gamma   90.00
#
_symmetry.space_group_name_H-M   'P 1'
#
loop_
_entity.id
_entity.type
_entity.pdbx_description
1 polymer ?
#
loop_
_entity_poly.entity_id
_entity_poly.type
_entity_poly.pdbx_seq_one_letter_code
_entity_poly.pdbx_strand_id
1 'polypeptide(L)'
;MDPKFWGPGLWKYIHTVAAAADTPEKRDAFHKFIIALAPTLPCKVCKGHFEENQRKFDIRNYKRDQESLLMWTYLMHDAVNQAQGKTKELRPSWVEIRAQYFEVGNDVAAVGPVQTDGTVCQEICSAQSASIVSSTNITKDGKTLKISAKNSRK
;
A
#
# COMPACT_ATOMS: atom_id res chain seq x y z
N MET A 1 -15.82 5.25 12.86
CA MET A 1 -15.48 5.56 11.46
C MET A 1 -15.34 4.25 10.69
N ASP A 2 -15.82 4.16 9.45
CA ASP A 2 -15.74 2.93 8.65
C ASP A 2 -14.26 2.48 8.48
N PRO A 3 -13.87 1.28 8.98
CA PRO A 3 -12.52 0.73 8.82
C PRO A 3 -12.08 0.56 7.37
N LYS A 4 -13.00 0.45 6.40
CA LYS A 4 -12.65 0.36 4.98
C LYS A 4 -11.99 1.63 4.47
N PHE A 5 -12.31 2.79 5.06
CA PHE A 5 -11.75 4.07 4.67
C PHE A 5 -10.30 4.26 5.16
N TRP A 6 -10.03 3.99 6.44
CA TRP A 6 -8.73 4.29 7.06
C TRP A 6 -7.82 3.06 7.24
N GLY A 7 -8.40 1.86 7.29
CA GLY A 7 -7.68 0.61 7.60
C GLY A 7 -6.55 0.28 6.61
N PRO A 8 -6.79 0.28 5.29
CA PRO A 8 -5.74 -0.03 4.31
C PRO A 8 -4.53 0.92 4.41
N GLY A 9 -4.79 2.23 4.57
CA GLY A 9 -3.75 3.24 4.72
C GLY A 9 -2.94 3.06 6.02
N LEU A 10 -3.62 2.79 7.13
CA LEU A 10 -2.97 2.53 8.41
C LEU A 10 -2.06 1.29 8.35
N TRP A 11 -2.55 0.17 7.79
CA TRP A 11 -1.73 -1.04 7.66
C TRP A 11 -0.51 -0.82 6.79
N LYS A 12 -0.67 -0.14 5.65
CA LYS A 12 0.47 0.25 4.80
C LYS A 12 1.51 1.03 5.59
N TYR A 13 1.10 2.03 6.37
CA TYR A 13 2.00 2.81 7.20
C TYR A 13 2.70 1.96 8.27
N ILE A 14 1.96 1.10 8.98
CA ILE A 14 2.51 0.18 9.99
C ILE A 14 3.62 -0.70 9.38
N HIS A 15 3.34 -1.34 8.25
CA HIS A 15 4.32 -2.19 7.56
C HIS A 15 5.54 -1.38 7.11
N THR A 16 5.34 -0.19 6.53
CA THR A 16 6.44 0.70 6.11
C THR A 16 7.34 1.11 7.28
N VAL A 17 6.77 1.54 8.40
CA VAL A 17 7.56 1.98 9.56
C VAL A 17 8.32 0.79 10.18
N ALA A 18 7.70 -0.39 10.23
CA ALA A 18 8.38 -1.61 10.70
C ALA A 18 9.58 -1.97 9.82
N ALA A 19 9.41 -1.96 8.50
CA ALA A 19 10.46 -2.28 7.53
C ALA A 19 11.60 -1.25 7.51
N ALA A 20 11.32 0.01 7.88
CA ALA A 20 12.32 1.08 7.95
C ALA A 20 13.06 1.19 9.31
N ALA A 21 12.73 0.32 10.27
CA ALA A 21 13.27 0.35 11.63
C ALA A 21 14.63 -0.38 11.77
N ASP A 22 15.59 0.03 10.96
CA ASP A 22 16.96 -0.53 10.88
C ASP A 22 17.79 -0.30 12.17
N THR A 23 17.54 0.77 12.92
CA THR A 23 18.27 1.06 14.17
C THR A 23 17.47 0.68 15.44
N PRO A 24 18.14 0.39 16.57
CA PRO A 24 17.47 0.15 17.84
C PRO A 24 16.49 1.25 18.25
N GLU A 25 16.83 2.51 18.01
CA GLU A 25 16.02 3.69 18.33
C GLU A 25 14.72 3.70 17.52
N LYS A 26 14.80 3.40 16.22
CA LYS A 26 13.62 3.29 15.36
C LYS A 26 12.74 2.11 15.77
N ARG A 27 13.32 0.98 16.19
CA ARG A 27 12.55 -0.17 16.70
C ARG A 27 11.81 0.17 18.00
N ASP A 28 12.44 0.92 18.89
CA ASP A 28 11.78 1.40 20.11
C ASP A 28 10.68 2.43 19.81
N ALA A 29 10.91 3.33 18.84
CA ALA A 29 9.89 4.26 18.37
C ALA A 29 8.68 3.53 17.76
N PHE A 30 8.91 2.49 16.96
CA PHE A 30 7.85 1.65 16.42
C PHE A 30 7.07 0.95 17.53
N HIS A 31 7.76 0.41 18.53
CA HIS A 31 7.12 -0.20 19.69
C HIS A 31 6.18 0.78 20.43
N LYS A 32 6.66 2.00 20.70
CA LYS A 32 5.85 3.07 21.31
C LYS A 32 4.64 3.45 20.45
N PHE A 33 4.85 3.57 19.13
CA PHE A 33 3.78 3.83 18.17
C PHE A 33 2.68 2.75 18.24
N ILE A 34 3.05 1.48 18.27
CA ILE A 34 2.10 0.36 18.35
C ILE A 34 1.32 0.33 19.67
N ILE A 35 1.95 0.67 20.80
CA ILE A 35 1.25 0.81 22.08
C ILE A 35 0.25 1.96 22.04
N ALA A 36 0.65 3.11 21.48
CA ALA A 36 -0.22 4.27 21.33
C ALA A 36 -1.35 4.07 20.30
N LEU A 37 -1.21 3.10 19.39
CA LEU A 37 -2.20 2.83 18.35
C LEU A 37 -3.50 2.23 18.93
N ALA A 38 -3.42 1.29 19.86
CA ALA A 38 -4.60 0.61 20.43
C ALA A 38 -5.70 1.58 20.93
N PRO A 39 -5.40 2.59 21.77
CA PRO A 39 -6.42 3.52 22.23
C PRO A 39 -6.90 4.53 21.17
N THR A 40 -6.17 4.71 20.07
CA THR A 40 -6.45 5.74 19.06
C THR A 40 -7.25 5.22 17.85
N LEU A 41 -7.45 3.89 17.73
CA LEU A 41 -8.27 3.32 16.67
C LEU A 41 -9.73 3.81 16.74
N PRO A 42 -10.28 4.45 15.68
CA PRO A 42 -11.63 5.02 15.68
C PRO A 42 -12.72 3.96 15.42
N CYS A 43 -12.57 2.79 16.02
CA CYS A 43 -13.43 1.62 15.88
C CYS A 43 -13.31 0.71 17.12
N LYS A 44 -14.39 0.61 17.92
CA LYS A 44 -14.41 -0.16 19.18
C LYS A 44 -14.09 -1.65 18.97
N VAL A 45 -14.66 -2.27 17.94
CA VAL A 45 -14.43 -3.69 17.62
C VAL A 45 -13.00 -3.91 17.17
N CYS A 46 -12.50 -3.06 16.27
CA CYS A 46 -11.13 -3.12 15.77
C CYS A 46 -10.11 -2.97 16.90
N LYS A 47 -10.36 -2.06 17.85
CA LYS A 47 -9.55 -1.89 19.05
C LYS A 47 -9.51 -3.16 19.90
N GLY A 48 -10.67 -3.77 20.20
CA GLY A 48 -10.72 -5.00 20.98
C GLY A 48 -9.95 -6.16 20.31
N HIS A 49 -10.12 -6.34 19.01
CA HIS A 49 -9.37 -7.35 18.26
C HIS A 49 -7.87 -7.04 18.18
N PHE A 50 -7.48 -5.77 18.05
CA PHE A 50 -6.08 -5.36 18.03
C PHE A 50 -5.40 -5.66 19.37
N GLU A 51 -6.05 -5.34 20.48
CA GLU A 51 -5.57 -5.67 21.83
C GLU A 51 -5.47 -7.18 22.06
N GLU A 52 -6.43 -7.97 21.58
CA GLU A 52 -6.37 -9.43 21.63
C GLU A 52 -5.22 -9.99 20.83
N ASN A 53 -5.03 -9.51 19.60
CA ASN A 53 -3.94 -9.94 18.75
C ASN A 53 -2.58 -9.52 19.33
N GLN A 54 -2.47 -8.37 20.00
CA GLN A 54 -1.22 -8.00 20.71
C GLN A 54 -0.88 -8.95 21.86
N ARG A 55 -1.88 -9.55 22.52
CA ARG A 55 -1.62 -10.57 23.56
C ARG A 55 -1.12 -11.88 22.94
N LYS A 56 -1.61 -12.24 21.75
CA LYS A 56 -1.18 -13.44 21.01
C LYS A 56 0.20 -13.27 20.38
N PHE A 57 0.43 -12.11 19.77
CA PHE A 57 1.66 -11.73 19.09
C PHE A 57 2.28 -10.56 19.85
N ASP A 58 2.92 -10.85 20.96
CA ASP A 58 3.57 -9.82 21.76
C ASP A 58 4.76 -9.24 20.99
N ILE A 59 4.67 -7.96 20.61
CA ILE A 59 5.70 -7.21 19.87
C ILE A 59 7.07 -7.25 20.56
N ARG A 60 7.14 -7.48 21.87
CA ARG A 60 8.40 -7.65 22.61
C ARG A 60 9.23 -8.82 22.10
N ASN A 61 8.59 -9.83 21.50
CA ASN A 61 9.25 -11.00 20.92
C ASN A 61 9.81 -10.74 19.51
N TYR A 62 9.60 -9.56 18.94
CA TYR A 62 9.89 -9.25 17.53
C TYR A 62 10.83 -8.05 17.35
N LYS A 63 11.67 -7.74 18.35
CA LYS A 63 12.52 -6.53 18.38
C LYS A 63 13.95 -6.73 17.86
N ARG A 64 14.27 -7.90 17.32
CA ARG A 64 15.64 -8.26 16.90
C ARG A 64 16.13 -7.33 15.79
N ASP A 65 15.31 -7.16 14.76
CA ASP A 65 15.62 -6.36 13.56
C ASP A 65 14.31 -5.88 12.88
N GLN A 66 14.45 -5.13 11.78
CA GLN A 66 13.31 -4.63 11.01
C GLN A 66 12.50 -5.75 10.34
N GLU A 67 13.15 -6.88 10.00
CA GLU A 67 12.47 -8.02 9.40
C GLU A 67 11.60 -8.75 10.44
N SER A 68 12.08 -8.88 11.68
CA SER A 68 11.28 -9.42 12.78
C SER A 68 10.09 -8.52 13.10
N LEU A 69 10.25 -7.19 13.03
CA LEU A 69 9.13 -6.27 13.16
C LEU A 69 8.14 -6.38 11.99
N LEU A 70 8.63 -6.50 10.74
CA LEU A 70 7.75 -6.73 9.59
C LEU A 70 6.98 -8.05 9.74
N MET A 71 7.63 -9.12 10.20
CA MET A 71 6.97 -10.39 10.51
C MET A 71 5.84 -10.21 11.54
N TRP A 72 6.07 -9.43 12.59
CA TRP A 72 5.03 -9.10 13.56
C TRP A 72 3.83 -8.41 12.90
N THR A 73 4.08 -7.41 12.05
CA THR A 73 2.99 -6.70 11.35
C THR A 73 2.20 -7.62 10.41
N TYR A 74 2.88 -8.55 9.75
CA TYR A 74 2.26 -9.58 8.91
C TYR A 74 1.31 -10.46 9.72
N LEU A 75 1.78 -11.02 10.85
CA LEU A 75 0.96 -11.87 11.72
C LEU A 75 -0.27 -11.14 12.26
N MET A 76 -0.09 -9.89 12.70
CA MET A 76 -1.17 -9.04 13.19
C MET A 76 -2.24 -8.78 12.11
N HIS A 77 -1.81 -8.43 10.89
CA HIS A 77 -2.71 -8.13 9.79
C HIS A 77 -3.39 -9.39 9.25
N ASP A 78 -2.66 -10.51 9.17
CA ASP A 78 -3.21 -11.79 8.75
C ASP A 78 -4.28 -12.30 9.73
N ALA A 79 -4.07 -12.15 11.04
CA ALA A 79 -5.10 -12.47 12.04
C ALA A 79 -6.38 -11.65 11.85
N VAL A 80 -6.27 -10.37 11.46
CA VAL A 80 -7.43 -9.54 11.11
C VAL A 80 -8.10 -10.03 9.83
N ASN A 81 -7.33 -10.38 8.80
CA ASN A 81 -7.87 -10.91 7.55
C ASN A 81 -8.61 -12.23 7.76
N GLN A 82 -8.08 -13.12 8.60
CA GLN A 82 -8.75 -14.37 9.00
C GLN A 82 -10.06 -14.10 9.74
N ALA A 83 -10.07 -13.17 10.68
CA ALA A 83 -11.28 -12.80 11.42
C ALA A 83 -12.36 -12.16 10.52
N GLN A 84 -11.96 -11.59 9.38
CA GLN A 84 -12.87 -11.09 8.35
C GLN A 84 -13.33 -12.16 7.35
N GLY A 85 -12.87 -13.41 7.50
CA GLY A 85 -13.23 -14.50 6.60
C GLY A 85 -12.58 -14.41 5.21
N LYS A 86 -11.47 -13.67 5.07
CA LYS A 86 -10.75 -13.62 3.79
C LYS A 86 -10.15 -14.99 3.46
N THR A 87 -10.34 -15.43 2.22
CA THR A 87 -9.79 -16.70 1.74
C THR A 87 -8.26 -16.63 1.64
N LYS A 88 -7.59 -17.78 1.45
CA LYS A 88 -6.13 -17.82 1.34
C LYS A 88 -5.63 -17.01 0.14
N GLU A 89 -6.40 -16.98 -0.93
CA GLU A 89 -6.08 -16.28 -2.18
C GLU A 89 -6.14 -14.76 -2.03
N LEU A 90 -6.90 -14.26 -1.03
CA LEU A 90 -7.03 -12.83 -0.72
C LEU A 90 -6.06 -12.36 0.39
N ARG A 91 -5.17 -13.25 0.86
CA ARG A 91 -4.21 -12.96 1.92
C ARG A 91 -2.80 -13.13 1.36
N PRO A 92 -1.97 -12.08 1.35
CA PRO A 92 -0.61 -12.22 0.88
C PRO A 92 0.18 -13.16 1.81
N SER A 93 1.03 -13.98 1.23
CA SER A 93 2.00 -14.82 1.93
C SER A 93 3.10 -13.97 2.57
N TRP A 94 3.83 -14.57 3.52
CA TRP A 94 5.02 -13.94 4.09
C TRP A 94 6.04 -13.55 3.02
N VAL A 95 6.25 -14.41 2.02
CA VAL A 95 7.21 -14.16 0.92
C VAL A 95 6.82 -12.91 0.14
N GLU A 96 5.54 -12.75 -0.19
CA GLU A 96 5.04 -11.57 -0.93
C GLU A 96 5.18 -10.29 -0.10
N ILE A 97 4.81 -10.32 1.18
CA ILE A 97 4.97 -9.15 2.07
C ILE A 97 6.45 -8.79 2.23
N ARG A 98 7.32 -9.77 2.45
CA ARG A 98 8.76 -9.53 2.59
C ARG A 98 9.33 -8.88 1.33
N ALA A 99 9.01 -9.43 0.15
CA ALA A 99 9.46 -8.89 -1.12
C ALA A 99 8.96 -7.45 -1.33
N GLN A 100 7.67 -7.20 -1.05
CA GLN A 100 7.07 -5.87 -1.21
C GLN A 100 7.81 -4.78 -0.43
N TYR A 101 8.26 -5.05 0.80
CA TYR A 101 8.85 -4.02 1.66
C TYR A 101 10.38 -4.01 1.67
N PHE A 102 11.07 -5.10 1.32
CA PHE A 102 12.53 -5.16 1.34
C PHE A 102 13.19 -5.29 -0.04
N GLU A 103 12.49 -5.81 -1.04
CA GLU A 103 13.10 -6.17 -2.34
C GLU A 103 12.66 -5.22 -3.45
N VAL A 104 11.39 -4.77 -3.43
CA VAL A 104 10.84 -3.85 -4.44
C VAL A 104 11.24 -2.38 -4.17
N GLY A 105 11.85 -2.08 -3.02
CA GLY A 105 12.29 -0.73 -2.64
C GLY A 105 13.51 -0.18 -3.37
N ASN A 106 14.19 -1.00 -4.19
CA ASN A 106 15.39 -0.58 -4.94
C ASN A 106 15.10 -0.14 -6.39
N ASP A 107 13.88 -0.36 -6.90
CA ASP A 107 13.43 0.07 -8.22
C ASP A 107 12.02 0.66 -8.11
N VAL A 108 11.95 1.97 -7.83
CA VAL A 108 10.70 2.73 -7.68
C VAL A 108 9.97 2.85 -9.03
N ALA A 109 9.26 1.80 -9.45
CA ALA A 109 8.36 1.86 -10.62
C ALA A 109 7.21 0.83 -10.64
N ALA A 110 7.22 -0.24 -9.83
CA ALA A 110 6.34 -1.40 -10.10
C ALA A 110 5.20 -1.67 -9.10
N VAL A 111 5.00 -0.88 -8.04
CA VAL A 111 3.80 -1.04 -7.21
C VAL A 111 2.68 -0.19 -7.81
N GLY A 112 2.09 -0.71 -8.88
CA GLY A 112 0.78 -0.28 -9.33
C GLY A 112 -0.26 -0.49 -8.22
N PRO A 113 -1.38 0.26 -8.25
CA PRO A 113 -2.41 0.14 -7.23
C PRO A 113 -2.97 -1.29 -7.23
N VAL A 114 -3.05 -1.91 -6.04
CA VAL A 114 -4.06 -2.94 -5.80
C VAL A 114 -5.39 -2.33 -6.22
N GLN A 115 -6.06 -2.97 -7.17
CA GLN A 115 -7.32 -2.52 -7.74
C GLN A 115 -8.33 -2.28 -6.61
N THR A 116 -8.56 -1.02 -6.28
CA THR A 116 -9.80 -0.59 -5.66
C THR A 116 -10.69 -0.11 -6.80
N ASP A 117 -11.83 -0.76 -6.96
CA ASP A 117 -12.81 -0.47 -8.01
C ASP A 117 -12.96 1.03 -8.23
N GLY A 118 -12.73 1.42 -9.48
CA GLY A 118 -12.37 2.76 -9.87
C GLY A 118 -13.50 3.75 -9.73
N THR A 119 -13.29 4.75 -8.89
CA THR A 119 -13.76 6.13 -9.08
C THR A 119 -13.02 7.00 -8.05
N VAL A 120 -12.61 8.23 -8.40
CA VAL A 120 -11.96 9.24 -7.52
C VAL A 120 -10.44 9.01 -7.37
N CYS A 121 -9.50 9.81 -7.88
CA CYS A 121 -9.41 11.25 -8.11
C CYS A 121 -8.35 11.52 -9.20
N GLN A 122 -8.70 12.18 -10.31
CA GLN A 122 -7.69 12.75 -11.21
C GLN A 122 -8.01 14.14 -11.78
N GLU A 123 -8.99 14.87 -11.24
CA GLU A 123 -9.45 16.10 -11.93
C GLU A 123 -9.53 17.40 -11.11
N ILE A 124 -8.94 17.50 -9.91
CA ILE A 124 -8.98 18.78 -9.19
C ILE A 124 -7.62 19.16 -8.62
N CYS A 125 -6.71 19.58 -9.51
CA CYS A 125 -5.73 20.60 -9.17
C CYS A 125 -5.45 21.48 -10.41
N SER A 126 -6.50 22.20 -10.81
CA SER A 126 -6.51 23.56 -11.37
C SER A 126 -5.54 23.90 -12.52
N ALA A 127 -6.13 23.91 -13.72
CA ALA A 127 -5.70 24.74 -14.83
C ALA A 127 -5.81 26.24 -14.50
N GLN A 128 -4.71 26.97 -14.73
CA GLN A 128 -4.56 28.39 -15.11
C GLN A 128 -3.04 28.58 -15.18
N SER A 129 -2.38 29.00 -16.26
CA SER A 129 -2.77 29.77 -17.44
C SER A 129 -1.56 29.77 -18.40
N ALA A 130 -1.77 29.53 -19.69
CA ALA A 130 -1.09 30.20 -20.83
C ALA A 130 -1.25 29.38 -22.12
N SER A 131 -1.98 29.96 -23.08
CA SER A 131 -1.92 29.57 -24.50
C SER A 131 -0.57 29.94 -25.08
N ILE A 132 0.14 28.99 -25.70
CA ILE A 132 1.04 29.27 -26.83
C ILE A 132 0.93 28.12 -27.84
N VAL A 133 0.48 28.46 -29.04
CA VAL A 133 0.59 27.66 -30.26
C VAL A 133 2.07 27.57 -30.64
N SER A 134 2.59 26.38 -30.90
CA SER A 134 3.67 26.23 -31.89
C SER A 134 3.70 24.83 -32.46
N SER A 135 3.45 24.77 -33.76
CA SER A 135 3.59 23.63 -34.66
C SER A 135 5.05 23.16 -34.74
N THR A 136 5.29 21.87 -34.57
CA THR A 136 6.54 21.22 -35.00
C THR A 136 6.22 19.99 -35.83
N ASN A 137 6.62 20.05 -37.11
CA ASN A 137 6.71 18.91 -37.99
C ASN A 137 7.85 18.00 -37.49
N ILE A 138 7.60 16.70 -37.43
CA ILE A 138 8.64 15.68 -37.25
C ILE A 138 8.65 14.82 -38.51
N THR A 139 9.71 14.96 -39.30
CA THR A 139 10.09 14.03 -40.35
C THR A 139 11.25 13.18 -39.85
N LYS A 140 11.10 11.85 -39.90
CA LYS A 140 12.19 10.93 -40.16
C LYS A 140 11.64 9.62 -40.74
N ASP A 141 12.30 9.16 -41.79
CA ASP A 141 12.16 7.88 -42.48
C ASP A 141 11.01 7.72 -43.50
N GLY A 142 10.88 8.71 -44.39
CA GLY A 142 10.87 8.50 -45.85
C GLY A 142 9.91 7.47 -46.49
N LYS A 143 8.84 7.03 -45.83
CA LYS A 143 7.83 6.13 -46.42
C LYS A 143 6.42 6.52 -46.00
N THR A 144 5.67 7.09 -46.95
CA THR A 144 4.24 7.39 -46.83
C THR A 144 3.44 6.08 -46.91
N LEU A 145 2.89 5.60 -45.79
CA LEU A 145 1.92 4.51 -45.79
C LEU A 145 0.51 5.09 -45.80
N LYS A 146 -0.21 4.90 -46.91
CA LYS A 146 -1.65 5.16 -47.03
C LYS A 146 -2.39 3.94 -46.47
N ILE A 147 -3.13 4.12 -45.37
CA ILE A 147 -4.10 3.14 -44.91
C ILE A 147 -5.47 3.81 -44.86
N SER A 148 -6.36 3.34 -45.74
CA SER A 148 -7.77 3.76 -45.83
C SER A 148 -8.60 2.85 -44.92
N ALA A 149 -9.21 3.43 -43.89
CA ALA A 149 -10.19 2.74 -43.06
C ALA A 149 -11.58 2.85 -43.71
N LYS A 150 -12.08 1.73 -44.26
CA LYS A 150 -13.49 1.60 -44.63
C LYS A 150 -14.32 1.30 -43.38
N ASN A 151 -15.18 2.23 -43.01
CA ASN A 151 -16.23 2.04 -42.02
C ASN A 151 -17.33 1.15 -42.62
N SER A 152 -17.64 0.03 -41.98
CA SER A 152 -18.80 -0.81 -42.29
C SER A 152 -19.65 -0.95 -41.04
N ARG A 153 -20.72 -0.15 -40.96
CA ARG A 153 -21.88 -0.40 -40.11
C ARG A 153 -22.75 -1.47 -40.77
N LYS A 154 -23.10 -2.50 -40.02
CA LYS A 154 -24.46 -3.06 -39.95
C LYS A 154 -24.60 -3.83 -38.65
#